data_AF-A0A845W942-F1
#
_entry.id   AF-A0A845W942-F1
#
_cell.length_a   1.000
_cell.length_b   1.000
_cell.length_c   1.000
_cell.angle_alpha   90.00
_cell.angle_beta   90.00
_cell.angle_gamma   90.00
#
_symmetry.space_group_name_H-M   'P 1'
#
loop_
_entity.id
_entity.type
_entity.pdbx_description
1 polymer ?
#
loop_
_entity_poly.entity_id
_entity_poly.type
_entity_poly.pdbx_seq_one_letter_code
_entity_poly.pdbx_strand_id
1 'polypeptide(L)'
;MPPTLLLSKELPTLEYQSTSSSFDESWRAPLSTLLGLGRAAGADFIEFFLERVNYISCLAEDDAITSISPRLTSGAGIRVFRGKSDCYVSTNDLSFSGLKAALEKALSIQGLELPTPNAFIPETNLELLRDYATAKGKDTWLSGCSSMAEMGEVLLDANGALQRKASHVQSRRAVYFRDWQEVLVAASDGTFARDIRLTQSVGYNLLCADGDHRSSIGKRAGSTGNPEFLRAWDYNGTAEEVAESAGKMLYADYVESGTYPIIMANSFGGVIFHEACGHLLETTQIERKTTPFADKKGEKIANESLTAWDEGLSDNAFGTIDMDDEGMPAQRTLLIENGILKNFIADRAGSQLTGHPRTGSGRRQNYAYAAASRMRNTYIAPGDYEVEDLFASIDKGIYCKRMGGGSVGATGEFNFGVDEAYLIENGKVTKPLKGAILIGEAKEIMNKISMCSKDLGLAAGFCGSISGSVYVTVGQPHIKVDSITVGGR
;
A
#
# COMPACT_ATOMS: atom_id res chain seq x y z
N MET A 1 14.43 -7.83 -43.78
CA MET A 1 14.09 -6.59 -43.06
C MET A 1 12.60 -6.37 -43.26
N PRO A 2 11.78 -6.35 -42.20
CA PRO A 2 10.38 -5.99 -42.31
C PRO A 2 10.27 -4.54 -42.82
N PRO A 3 9.18 -4.17 -43.51
CA PRO A 3 9.09 -2.88 -44.20
C PRO A 3 9.23 -1.74 -43.19
N THR A 4 10.10 -0.80 -43.52
CA THR A 4 10.52 0.35 -42.70
C THR A 4 9.40 1.34 -42.36
N LEU A 5 8.16 1.08 -42.79
CA LEU A 5 7.06 2.02 -42.79
C LEU A 5 5.71 1.26 -42.77
N LEU A 6 5.25 0.84 -41.60
CA LEU A 6 3.93 0.21 -41.41
C LEU A 6 2.82 1.25 -41.64
N LEU A 7 1.86 0.97 -42.52
CA LEU A 7 0.71 1.82 -42.76
C LEU A 7 -0.46 1.45 -41.83
N SER A 8 -1.24 2.46 -41.40
CA SER A 8 -2.42 2.25 -40.56
C SER A 8 -3.38 1.20 -41.11
N LYS A 9 -3.60 1.16 -42.44
CA LYS A 9 -4.46 0.16 -43.12
C LYS A 9 -3.97 -1.29 -43.04
N GLU A 10 -2.68 -1.51 -42.74
CA GLU A 10 -2.08 -2.85 -42.67
C GLU A 10 -2.24 -3.48 -41.29
N LEU A 11 -2.56 -2.68 -40.25
CA LEU A 11 -2.76 -3.16 -38.88
C LEU A 11 -3.74 -4.33 -38.74
N PRO A 12 -4.90 -4.38 -39.43
CA PRO A 12 -5.83 -5.51 -39.33
C PRO A 12 -5.27 -6.83 -39.87
N THR A 13 -4.17 -6.79 -40.63
CA THR A 13 -3.53 -7.98 -41.22
C THR A 13 -2.34 -8.48 -40.40
N LEU A 14 -1.97 -7.77 -39.33
CA LEU A 14 -0.89 -8.18 -38.45
C LEU A 14 -1.35 -9.28 -37.51
N GLU A 15 -0.60 -10.38 -37.49
CA GLU A 15 -0.77 -11.45 -36.52
C GLU A 15 0.37 -11.39 -35.51
N TYR A 16 0.01 -11.31 -34.23
CA TYR A 16 0.95 -11.37 -33.11
C TYR A 16 0.71 -12.64 -32.31
N GLN A 17 1.78 -13.40 -32.08
CA GLN A 17 1.79 -14.53 -31.16
C GLN A 17 2.45 -14.08 -29.87
N SER A 18 1.66 -13.55 -28.94
CA SER A 18 2.12 -13.23 -27.58
C SER A 18 1.75 -14.35 -26.62
N THR A 19 2.67 -14.70 -25.73
CA THR A 19 2.42 -15.75 -24.72
C THR A 19 1.34 -15.27 -23.75
N SER A 20 0.19 -15.95 -23.68
CA SER A 20 -0.85 -15.62 -22.69
C SER A 20 -0.54 -16.16 -21.29
N SER A 21 0.38 -17.12 -21.19
CA SER A 21 0.78 -17.79 -19.96
C SER A 21 1.93 -17.12 -19.20
N SER A 22 2.56 -16.08 -19.78
CA SER A 22 3.62 -15.27 -19.17
C SER A 22 3.75 -13.94 -19.90
N PHE A 23 4.14 -12.89 -19.19
CA PHE A 23 4.61 -11.67 -19.85
C PHE A 23 6.11 -11.82 -20.13
N ASP A 24 6.51 -11.70 -21.39
CA ASP A 24 7.87 -11.91 -21.87
C ASP A 24 8.15 -11.03 -23.10
N GLU A 25 9.31 -11.22 -23.73
CA GLU A 25 9.74 -10.45 -24.90
C GLU A 25 8.75 -10.50 -26.08
N SER A 26 7.90 -11.54 -26.18
CA SER A 26 6.90 -11.66 -27.25
C SER A 26 5.88 -10.51 -27.27
N TRP A 27 5.70 -9.82 -26.13
CA TRP A 27 4.82 -8.66 -26.02
C TRP A 27 5.41 -7.36 -26.59
N ARG A 28 6.71 -7.32 -26.86
CA ARG A 28 7.40 -6.11 -27.36
C ARG A 28 6.78 -5.60 -28.66
N ALA A 29 6.69 -6.47 -29.67
CA ALA A 29 6.25 -6.09 -31.02
C ALA A 29 4.79 -5.58 -31.07
N PRO A 30 3.79 -6.28 -30.49
CA PRO A 30 2.41 -5.77 -30.49
C PRO A 30 2.28 -4.44 -29.72
N LEU A 31 2.92 -4.33 -28.54
CA LEU A 31 2.84 -3.12 -27.73
C LEU A 31 3.57 -1.93 -28.39
N SER A 32 4.75 -2.15 -28.97
CA SER A 32 5.48 -1.12 -29.73
C SER A 32 4.63 -0.54 -30.87
N THR A 33 3.93 -1.41 -31.61
CA THR A 33 3.05 -1.00 -32.71
C THR A 33 1.86 -0.18 -32.21
N LEU A 34 1.22 -0.58 -31.11
CA LEU A 34 0.09 0.16 -30.54
C LEU A 34 0.52 1.50 -29.92
N LEU A 35 1.68 1.56 -29.28
CA LEU A 35 2.27 2.82 -28.82
C LEU A 35 2.53 3.76 -30.00
N GLY A 36 3.10 3.23 -31.08
CA GLY A 36 3.27 3.93 -32.34
C GLY A 36 1.98 4.50 -32.91
N LEU A 37 0.92 3.69 -32.90
CA LEU A 37 -0.41 4.10 -33.36
C LEU A 37 -0.96 5.27 -32.54
N GLY A 38 -0.85 5.21 -31.21
CA GLY A 38 -1.26 6.29 -30.33
C GLY A 38 -0.46 7.58 -30.57
N ARG A 39 0.86 7.45 -30.81
CA ARG A 39 1.72 8.60 -31.15
C ARG A 39 1.33 9.23 -32.49
N ALA A 40 1.08 8.42 -33.51
CA ALA A 40 0.61 8.90 -34.81
C ALA A 40 -0.76 9.58 -34.74
N ALA A 41 -1.61 9.19 -33.79
CA ALA A 41 -2.89 9.83 -33.50
C ALA A 41 -2.77 11.18 -32.77
N GLY A 42 -1.55 11.56 -32.33
CA GLY A 42 -1.28 12.84 -31.68
C GLY A 42 -1.28 12.81 -30.14
N ALA A 43 -1.23 11.64 -29.51
CA ALA A 43 -1.10 11.54 -28.06
C ALA A 43 0.34 11.87 -27.61
N ASP A 44 0.48 12.63 -26.52
CA ASP A 44 1.77 13.06 -25.97
C ASP A 44 2.49 11.96 -25.17
N PHE A 45 1.73 11.02 -24.63
CA PHE A 45 2.27 9.81 -24.02
C PHE A 45 1.21 8.71 -23.99
N ILE A 46 1.63 7.46 -24.13
CA ILE A 46 0.76 6.28 -24.03
C ILE A 46 1.46 5.26 -23.15
N GLU A 47 0.68 4.62 -22.27
CA GLU A 47 1.11 3.49 -21.44
C GLU A 47 0.12 2.33 -21.58
N PHE A 48 0.67 1.13 -21.70
CA PHE A 48 -0.03 -0.13 -21.51
C PHE A 48 0.46 -0.77 -20.22
N PHE A 49 -0.47 -1.11 -19.34
CA PHE A 49 -0.25 -1.90 -18.13
C PHE A 49 -1.01 -3.21 -18.27
N LEU A 50 -0.31 -4.33 -18.39
CA LEU A 50 -0.91 -5.66 -18.47
C LEU A 50 -0.76 -6.36 -17.12
N GLU A 51 -1.75 -7.14 -16.74
CA GLU A 51 -1.81 -7.82 -15.45
C GLU A 51 -2.34 -9.25 -15.58
N ARG A 52 -1.77 -10.15 -14.77
CA ARG A 52 -2.31 -11.47 -14.47
C ARG A 52 -2.25 -11.72 -12.97
N VAL A 53 -3.34 -12.21 -12.40
CA VAL A 53 -3.47 -12.44 -10.95
C VAL A 53 -3.84 -13.89 -10.67
N ASN A 54 -3.19 -14.45 -9.65
CA ASN A 54 -3.59 -15.66 -8.95
C ASN A 54 -3.71 -15.34 -7.47
N TYR A 55 -4.95 -15.08 -7.05
CA TYR A 55 -5.29 -14.72 -5.69
C TYR A 55 -6.07 -15.85 -5.02
N ILE A 56 -5.83 -16.06 -3.73
CA ILE A 56 -6.68 -16.91 -2.90
C ILE A 56 -6.77 -16.33 -1.49
N SER A 57 -7.97 -16.35 -0.92
CA SER A 57 -8.17 -16.09 0.51
C SER A 57 -8.91 -17.22 1.19
N CYS A 58 -8.59 -17.44 2.46
CA CYS A 58 -9.23 -18.40 3.35
C CYS A 58 -9.64 -17.70 4.65
N LEU A 59 -10.85 -17.99 5.12
CA LEU A 59 -11.41 -17.50 6.37
C LEU A 59 -11.84 -18.69 7.22
N ALA A 60 -11.24 -18.82 8.39
CA ALA A 60 -11.68 -19.72 9.44
C ALA A 60 -12.41 -18.92 10.52
N GLU A 61 -13.66 -19.28 10.80
CA GLU A 61 -14.44 -18.71 11.90
C GLU A 61 -14.76 -19.83 12.88
N ASP A 62 -14.36 -19.60 14.13
CA ASP A 62 -14.36 -20.60 15.19
C ASP A 62 -13.70 -21.91 14.73
N ASP A 63 -14.44 -23.01 14.68
CA ASP A 63 -13.89 -24.33 14.41
C ASP A 63 -14.15 -24.80 12.96
N ALA A 64 -14.53 -23.88 12.06
CA ALA A 64 -14.86 -24.19 10.67
C ALA A 64 -14.25 -23.20 9.67
N ILE A 65 -13.95 -23.69 8.47
CA ILE A 65 -13.65 -22.84 7.32
C ILE A 65 -14.96 -22.33 6.73
N THR A 66 -15.22 -21.02 6.84
CA THR A 66 -16.47 -20.42 6.35
C THR A 66 -16.36 -19.85 4.95
N SER A 67 -15.14 -19.57 4.46
CA SER A 67 -14.93 -19.14 3.08
C SER A 67 -13.56 -19.51 2.54
N ILE A 68 -13.53 -19.98 1.29
CA ILE A 68 -12.33 -20.06 0.45
C ILE A 68 -12.66 -19.42 -0.89
N SER A 69 -11.87 -18.43 -1.31
CA SER A 69 -12.17 -17.61 -2.49
C SER A 69 -10.95 -17.50 -3.42
N PRO A 70 -10.77 -18.45 -4.36
CA PRO A 70 -9.78 -18.31 -5.43
C PRO A 70 -10.25 -17.32 -6.50
N ARG A 71 -9.32 -16.56 -7.07
CA ARG A 71 -9.58 -15.62 -8.15
C ARG A 71 -8.42 -15.65 -9.15
N LEU A 72 -8.76 -15.89 -10.41
CA LEU A 72 -7.87 -15.69 -11.55
C LEU A 72 -8.37 -14.48 -12.33
N THR A 73 -7.48 -13.57 -12.67
CA THR A 73 -7.85 -12.36 -13.40
C THR A 73 -6.74 -12.02 -14.39
N SER A 74 -7.12 -11.50 -15.55
CA SER A 74 -6.18 -10.97 -16.52
C SER A 74 -6.82 -9.80 -17.26
N GLY A 75 -6.02 -8.78 -17.55
CA GLY A 75 -6.52 -7.60 -18.23
C GLY A 75 -5.42 -6.57 -18.48
N ALA A 76 -5.80 -5.51 -19.17
CA ALA A 76 -4.93 -4.41 -19.51
C ALA A 76 -5.57 -3.07 -19.22
N GLY A 77 -4.74 -2.13 -18.79
CA GLY A 77 -5.01 -0.71 -18.69
C GLY A 77 -4.26 0.05 -19.76
N ILE A 78 -4.93 1.02 -20.37
CA ILE A 78 -4.36 1.90 -21.38
C ILE A 78 -4.54 3.33 -20.89
N ARG A 79 -3.41 4.04 -20.71
CA ARG A 79 -3.40 5.44 -20.30
C ARG A 79 -2.89 6.29 -21.45
N VAL A 80 -3.63 7.34 -21.81
CA VAL A 80 -3.30 8.26 -22.91
C VAL A 80 -3.26 9.68 -22.37
N PHE A 81 -2.15 10.39 -22.60
CA PHE A 81 -1.95 11.78 -22.23
C PHE A 81 -2.02 12.69 -23.46
N ARG A 82 -2.61 13.87 -23.26
CA ARG A 82 -2.61 15.01 -24.18
C ARG A 82 -2.46 16.29 -23.37
N GLY A 83 -1.34 16.98 -23.52
CA GLY A 83 -0.96 18.12 -22.70
C GLY A 83 -0.87 17.72 -21.22
N LYS A 84 -1.74 18.34 -20.40
CA LYS A 84 -1.84 18.10 -18.96
C LYS A 84 -3.01 17.19 -18.57
N SER A 85 -3.79 16.70 -19.53
CA SER A 85 -4.89 15.78 -19.28
C SER A 85 -4.52 14.37 -19.68
N ASP A 86 -5.03 13.40 -18.94
CA ASP A 86 -4.93 11.99 -19.26
C ASP A 86 -6.28 11.28 -19.17
N CYS A 87 -6.40 10.15 -19.85
CA CYS A 87 -7.56 9.27 -19.81
C CYS A 87 -7.07 7.84 -19.59
N TYR A 88 -7.88 7.07 -18.88
CA TYR A 88 -7.64 5.66 -18.62
C TYR A 88 -8.80 4.81 -19.12
N VAL A 89 -8.49 3.76 -19.88
CA VAL A 89 -9.44 2.75 -20.35
C VAL A 89 -8.88 1.38 -20.01
N SER A 90 -9.72 0.46 -19.55
CA SER A 90 -9.33 -0.91 -19.26
C SER A 90 -10.10 -1.93 -20.12
N THR A 91 -9.50 -3.11 -20.29
CA THR A 91 -10.07 -4.24 -21.03
C THR A 91 -9.59 -5.56 -20.43
N ASN A 92 -10.40 -6.62 -20.55
CA ASN A 92 -9.99 -7.99 -20.26
C ASN A 92 -9.64 -8.80 -21.53
N ASP A 93 -9.76 -8.18 -22.70
CA ASP A 93 -9.31 -8.74 -23.98
C ASP A 93 -7.86 -8.29 -24.25
N LEU A 94 -6.92 -9.19 -23.96
CA LEU A 94 -5.48 -8.99 -24.16
C LEU A 94 -5.03 -9.25 -25.61
N SER A 95 -5.94 -9.60 -26.52
CA SER A 95 -5.60 -9.73 -27.94
C SER A 95 -5.14 -8.39 -28.51
N PHE A 96 -4.35 -8.40 -29.59
CA PHE A 96 -3.96 -7.19 -30.28
C PHE A 96 -5.17 -6.32 -30.67
N SER A 97 -6.25 -6.94 -31.14
CA SER A 97 -7.51 -6.26 -31.46
C SER A 97 -8.18 -5.64 -30.22
N GLY A 98 -8.19 -6.35 -29.10
CA GLY A 98 -8.76 -5.86 -27.83
C GLY A 98 -8.00 -4.65 -27.29
N LEU A 99 -6.67 -4.75 -27.27
CA LEU A 99 -5.78 -3.65 -26.86
C LEU A 99 -5.90 -2.44 -27.80
N LYS A 100 -5.96 -2.67 -29.13
CA LYS A 100 -6.21 -1.60 -30.11
C LYS A 100 -7.55 -0.92 -29.86
N ALA A 101 -8.62 -1.68 -29.64
CA ALA A 101 -9.96 -1.13 -29.41
C ALA A 101 -10.02 -0.30 -28.12
N ALA A 102 -9.32 -0.71 -27.07
CA ALA A 102 -9.19 0.06 -25.84
C ALA A 102 -8.39 1.35 -26.04
N LEU A 103 -7.28 1.30 -26.78
CA LEU A 103 -6.50 2.48 -27.16
C LEU A 103 -7.33 3.47 -27.98
N GLU A 104 -8.08 2.98 -28.98
CA GLU A 104 -8.95 3.82 -29.83
C GLU A 104 -10.00 4.57 -29.00
N LYS A 105 -10.60 3.91 -28.00
CA LYS A 105 -11.50 4.56 -27.04
C LYS A 105 -10.78 5.63 -26.22
N ALA A 106 -9.60 5.33 -25.68
CA ALA A 106 -8.83 6.28 -24.89
C ALA A 106 -8.42 7.53 -25.70
N LEU A 107 -8.01 7.34 -26.96
CA LEU A 107 -7.73 8.42 -27.91
C LEU A 107 -8.98 9.28 -28.17
N SER A 108 -10.13 8.63 -28.43
CA SER A 108 -11.39 9.33 -28.69
C SER A 108 -11.83 10.19 -27.50
N ILE A 109 -11.68 9.70 -26.26
CA ILE A 109 -11.97 10.49 -25.04
C ILE A 109 -11.05 11.71 -24.94
N GLN A 110 -9.80 11.60 -25.38
CA GLN A 110 -8.84 12.70 -25.45
C GLN A 110 -9.05 13.63 -26.68
N GLY A 111 -10.13 13.43 -27.44
CA GLY A 111 -10.42 14.22 -28.65
C GLY A 111 -9.39 14.00 -29.76
N LEU A 112 -8.81 12.80 -29.82
CA LEU A 112 -7.89 12.35 -30.86
C LEU A 112 -8.57 11.29 -31.72
N GLU A 113 -8.17 11.21 -32.99
CA GLU A 113 -8.69 10.24 -33.95
C GLU A 113 -7.58 9.31 -34.42
N LEU A 114 -7.96 8.10 -34.85
CA LEU A 114 -6.98 7.21 -35.46
C LEU A 114 -6.38 7.83 -36.73
N PRO A 115 -5.09 7.59 -37.02
CA PRO A 115 -4.47 8.07 -38.23
C PRO A 115 -5.17 7.54 -39.48
N THR A 116 -5.22 8.36 -40.53
CA THR A 116 -5.81 7.96 -41.82
C THR A 116 -5.18 6.65 -42.34
N PRO A 117 -5.87 5.88 -43.19
CA PRO A 117 -5.38 4.57 -43.66
C PRO A 117 -3.98 4.58 -44.31
N ASN A 118 -3.56 5.72 -44.88
CA ASN A 118 -2.24 5.90 -45.51
C ASN A 118 -1.21 6.61 -44.61
N ALA A 119 -1.55 6.87 -43.35
CA ALA A 119 -0.58 7.39 -42.37
C ALA A 119 0.40 6.28 -41.95
N PHE A 120 1.66 6.67 -41.78
CA PHE A 120 2.69 5.79 -41.24
C PHE A 120 2.56 5.69 -39.72
N ILE A 121 2.73 4.47 -39.21
CA ILE A 121 2.79 4.18 -37.79
C ILE A 121 4.27 4.14 -37.39
N PRO A 122 4.77 5.09 -36.60
CA PRO A 122 6.15 5.07 -36.14
C PRO A 122 6.35 3.89 -35.19
N GLU A 123 7.40 3.10 -35.38
CA GLU A 123 7.78 2.11 -34.39
C GLU A 123 8.27 2.83 -33.11
N THR A 124 7.74 2.43 -31.95
CA THR A 124 8.24 2.94 -30.66
C THR A 124 9.40 2.06 -30.21
N ASN A 125 10.60 2.62 -30.08
CA ASN A 125 11.74 1.86 -29.60
C ASN A 125 11.61 1.60 -28.09
N LEU A 126 11.17 0.39 -27.73
CA LEU A 126 11.17 -0.10 -26.35
C LEU A 126 12.58 -0.48 -25.89
N GLU A 127 12.93 -0.15 -24.66
CA GLU A 127 14.15 -0.62 -24.00
C GLU A 127 14.17 -2.14 -23.87
N LEU A 128 15.34 -2.75 -23.67
CA LEU A 128 15.45 -4.16 -23.32
C LEU A 128 14.54 -4.48 -22.12
N LEU A 129 13.85 -5.63 -22.16
CA LEU A 129 12.94 -6.00 -21.10
C LEU A 129 13.66 -6.02 -19.75
N ARG A 130 13.26 -5.12 -18.86
CA ARG A 130 13.68 -5.13 -17.45
C ARG A 130 12.82 -6.16 -16.72
N ASP A 131 13.31 -7.39 -16.63
CA ASP A 131 12.61 -8.50 -15.99
C ASP A 131 13.04 -8.70 -14.53
N TYR A 132 12.34 -8.04 -13.61
CA TYR A 132 12.61 -8.17 -12.16
C TYR A 132 12.19 -9.52 -11.60
N ALA A 133 11.19 -10.16 -12.22
CA ALA A 133 10.66 -11.44 -11.78
C ALA A 133 11.69 -12.56 -11.95
N THR A 134 12.23 -12.71 -13.16
CA THR A 134 13.24 -13.74 -13.42
C THR A 134 14.57 -13.39 -12.76
N ALA A 135 14.98 -12.12 -12.76
CA ALA A 135 16.21 -11.68 -12.10
C ALA A 135 16.24 -12.02 -10.59
N LYS A 136 15.07 -12.08 -9.94
CA LYS A 136 14.93 -12.44 -8.52
C LYS A 136 14.34 -13.83 -8.27
N GLY A 137 14.24 -14.68 -9.30
CA GLY A 137 13.77 -16.06 -9.16
C GLY A 137 12.30 -16.19 -8.68
N LYS A 138 11.45 -15.23 -9.02
CA LYS A 138 10.06 -15.17 -8.54
C LYS A 138 9.11 -16.14 -9.25
N ASP A 139 9.50 -16.62 -10.43
CA ASP A 139 8.67 -17.52 -11.26
C ASP A 139 8.33 -18.85 -10.55
N THR A 140 9.20 -19.32 -9.63
CA THR A 140 8.99 -20.56 -8.88
C THR A 140 8.24 -20.37 -7.56
N TRP A 141 7.93 -19.14 -7.16
CA TRP A 141 7.42 -18.83 -5.82
C TRP A 141 6.12 -19.58 -5.47
N LEU A 142 5.16 -19.63 -6.41
CA LEU A 142 3.87 -20.29 -6.20
C LEU A 142 4.00 -21.77 -5.82
N SER A 143 5.08 -22.44 -6.28
CA SER A 143 5.32 -23.86 -6.01
C SER A 143 5.76 -24.13 -4.57
N GLY A 144 6.34 -23.13 -3.89
CA GLY A 144 6.72 -23.23 -2.47
C GLY A 144 5.58 -22.90 -1.51
N CYS A 145 4.58 -22.14 -1.95
CA CYS A 145 3.48 -21.70 -1.10
C CYS A 145 2.61 -22.84 -0.56
N SER A 146 1.93 -22.56 0.55
CA SER A 146 0.98 -23.51 1.15
C SER A 146 -0.18 -23.89 0.21
N SER A 147 -0.59 -25.15 0.30
CA SER A 147 -1.77 -25.67 -0.40
C SER A 147 -3.07 -25.18 0.23
N MET A 148 -4.20 -25.32 -0.46
CA MET A 148 -5.52 -24.96 0.09
C MET A 148 -5.88 -25.75 1.35
N ALA A 149 -5.53 -27.03 1.40
CA ALA A 149 -5.76 -27.86 2.57
C ALA A 149 -4.91 -27.37 3.75
N GLU A 150 -3.61 -27.16 3.52
CA GLU A 150 -2.68 -26.64 4.54
C GLU A 150 -3.09 -25.25 5.04
N MET A 151 -3.56 -24.36 4.15
CA MET A 151 -4.13 -23.08 4.56
C MET A 151 -5.28 -23.24 5.54
N GLY A 152 -6.20 -24.18 5.29
CA GLY A 152 -7.31 -24.46 6.18
C GLY A 152 -6.85 -25.01 7.53
N GLU A 153 -5.95 -25.98 7.51
CA GLU A 153 -5.38 -26.61 8.71
C GLU A 153 -4.71 -25.58 9.62
N VAL A 154 -3.79 -24.77 9.08
CA VAL A 154 -3.10 -23.73 9.87
C VAL A 154 -4.08 -22.74 10.50
N LEU A 155 -5.11 -22.30 9.77
CA LEU A 155 -6.08 -21.35 10.31
C LEU A 155 -7.00 -21.96 11.37
N LEU A 156 -7.38 -23.23 11.24
CA LEU A 156 -8.14 -23.94 12.27
C LEU A 156 -7.31 -24.16 13.54
N ASP A 157 -6.04 -24.56 13.39
CA ASP A 157 -5.11 -24.70 14.50
C ASP A 157 -4.88 -23.36 15.21
N ALA A 158 -4.78 -22.29 14.44
CA ALA A 158 -4.68 -20.93 14.91
C ALA A 158 -5.91 -20.52 15.74
N ASN A 159 -7.13 -20.82 15.27
CA ASN A 159 -8.35 -20.58 16.06
C ASN A 159 -8.41 -21.46 17.32
N GLY A 160 -7.96 -22.72 17.23
CA GLY A 160 -7.83 -23.61 18.39
C GLY A 160 -6.88 -23.05 19.46
N ALA A 161 -5.78 -22.39 19.05
CA ALA A 161 -4.87 -21.72 19.96
C ALA A 161 -5.54 -20.55 20.71
N LEU A 162 -6.33 -19.73 20.00
CA LEU A 162 -7.12 -18.67 20.64
C LEU A 162 -8.13 -19.23 21.64
N GLN A 163 -8.85 -20.31 21.31
CA GLN A 163 -9.81 -20.95 22.22
C GLN A 163 -9.16 -21.42 23.53
N ARG A 164 -7.92 -21.91 23.48
CA ARG A 164 -7.20 -22.36 24.69
C ARG A 164 -6.70 -21.22 25.56
N LYS A 165 -6.36 -20.07 24.97
CA LYS A 165 -5.72 -18.93 25.66
C LYS A 165 -6.70 -17.85 26.11
N ALA A 166 -7.80 -17.65 25.39
CA ALA A 166 -8.76 -16.58 25.65
C ALA A 166 -9.95 -17.04 26.51
N SER A 167 -10.46 -16.13 27.33
CA SER A 167 -11.71 -16.27 28.09
C SER A 167 -12.82 -15.41 27.49
N HIS A 168 -14.08 -15.73 27.82
CA HIS A 168 -15.26 -14.95 27.39
C HIS A 168 -15.38 -14.81 25.86
N VAL A 169 -14.89 -15.79 25.12
CA VAL A 169 -14.82 -15.77 23.65
C VAL A 169 -16.23 -15.84 23.04
N GLN A 170 -16.52 -14.90 22.14
CA GLN A 170 -17.75 -14.90 21.33
C GLN A 170 -17.50 -15.27 19.88
N SER A 171 -16.33 -14.89 19.35
CA SER A 171 -15.94 -15.23 17.98
C SER A 171 -14.43 -15.22 17.83
N ARG A 172 -13.89 -16.22 17.13
CA ARG A 172 -12.49 -16.29 16.71
C ARG A 172 -12.43 -16.30 15.19
N ARG A 173 -11.64 -15.41 14.60
CA ARG A 173 -11.49 -15.35 13.15
C ARG A 173 -10.00 -15.36 12.81
N ALA A 174 -9.59 -16.34 12.02
CA ALA A 174 -8.27 -16.38 11.41
C ALA A 174 -8.43 -16.20 9.90
N VAL A 175 -7.69 -15.25 9.34
CA VAL A 175 -7.82 -14.88 7.92
C VAL A 175 -6.46 -14.95 7.26
N TYR A 176 -6.41 -15.60 6.10
CA TYR A 176 -5.23 -15.63 5.24
C TYR A 176 -5.59 -15.20 3.83
N PHE A 177 -4.68 -14.51 3.16
CA PHE A 177 -4.66 -14.48 1.71
C PHE A 177 -3.24 -14.54 1.14
N ARG A 178 -3.19 -14.98 -0.12
CA ARG A 178 -2.03 -14.94 -0.99
C ARG A 178 -2.43 -14.28 -2.30
N ASP A 179 -1.62 -13.33 -2.74
CA ASP A 179 -1.78 -12.59 -3.98
C ASP A 179 -0.49 -12.68 -4.81
N TRP A 180 -0.56 -13.43 -5.90
CA TRP A 180 0.47 -13.47 -6.93
C TRP A 180 0.00 -12.61 -8.09
N GLN A 181 0.74 -11.55 -8.42
CA GLN A 181 0.37 -10.58 -9.46
C GLN A 181 1.56 -10.39 -10.40
N GLU A 182 1.45 -10.86 -11.64
CA GLU A 182 2.39 -10.58 -12.71
C GLU A 182 1.95 -9.35 -13.48
N VAL A 183 2.87 -8.42 -13.72
CA VAL A 183 2.61 -7.16 -14.42
C VAL A 183 3.63 -6.91 -15.51
N LEU A 184 3.21 -6.26 -16.59
CA LEU A 184 4.07 -5.77 -17.67
C LEU A 184 3.67 -4.34 -18.01
N VAL A 185 4.63 -3.42 -18.04
CA VAL A 185 4.44 -2.03 -18.44
C VAL A 185 5.18 -1.78 -19.73
N ALA A 186 4.48 -1.24 -20.74
CA ALA A 186 5.08 -0.72 -21.97
C ALA A 186 4.61 0.71 -22.20
N ALA A 187 5.53 1.65 -22.46
CA ALA A 187 5.15 3.03 -22.66
C ALA A 187 5.92 3.73 -23.77
N SER A 188 5.34 4.83 -24.29
CA SER A 188 5.86 5.55 -25.46
C SER A 188 7.17 6.31 -25.20
N ASP A 189 7.64 6.36 -23.95
CA ASP A 189 8.97 6.86 -23.58
C ASP A 189 10.08 5.80 -23.68
N GLY A 190 9.72 4.57 -24.09
CA GLY A 190 10.64 3.44 -24.21
C GLY A 190 10.55 2.45 -23.05
N THR A 191 9.82 2.77 -21.97
CA THR A 191 9.64 1.85 -20.83
C THR A 191 9.15 0.49 -21.29
N PHE A 192 9.85 -0.57 -20.90
CA PHE A 192 9.44 -1.96 -21.08
C PHE A 192 9.95 -2.81 -19.91
N ALA A 193 9.06 -3.11 -18.97
CA ALA A 193 9.45 -3.71 -17.71
C ALA A 193 8.39 -4.67 -17.17
N ARG A 194 8.83 -5.76 -16.56
CA ARG A 194 7.99 -6.81 -15.97
C ARG A 194 8.37 -7.04 -14.51
N ASP A 195 7.36 -7.34 -13.70
CA ASP A 195 7.57 -7.88 -12.36
C ASP A 195 6.50 -8.91 -11.97
N ILE A 196 6.84 -9.76 -10.99
CA ILE A 196 5.92 -10.61 -10.25
C ILE A 196 5.91 -10.11 -8.81
N ARG A 197 4.74 -9.74 -8.31
CA ARG A 197 4.52 -9.27 -6.95
C ARG A 197 3.88 -10.39 -6.14
N LEU A 198 4.39 -10.56 -4.92
CA LEU A 198 4.24 -11.80 -4.16
C LEU A 198 3.77 -11.47 -2.75
N THR A 199 2.49 -11.11 -2.59
CA THR A 199 1.99 -10.57 -1.31
C THR A 199 1.20 -11.61 -0.54
N GLN A 200 1.43 -11.73 0.76
CA GLN A 200 0.66 -12.60 1.65
C GLN A 200 0.34 -11.88 2.96
N SER A 201 -0.82 -12.17 3.55
CA SER A 201 -1.16 -11.69 4.89
C SER A 201 -1.93 -12.74 5.66
N VAL A 202 -1.64 -12.82 6.95
CA VAL A 202 -2.35 -13.67 7.91
C VAL A 202 -2.66 -12.88 9.17
N GLY A 203 -3.74 -13.21 9.88
CA GLY A 203 -4.02 -12.57 11.14
C GLY A 203 -5.23 -13.10 11.88
N TYR A 204 -5.39 -12.58 13.10
CA TYR A 204 -6.53 -12.85 13.97
C TYR A 204 -7.45 -11.64 14.10
N ASN A 205 -8.73 -11.92 14.35
CA ASN A 205 -9.63 -11.05 15.09
C ASN A 205 -10.33 -11.87 16.18
N LEU A 206 -10.21 -11.44 17.43
CA LEU A 206 -10.85 -12.05 18.60
C LEU A 206 -11.88 -11.10 19.19
N LEU A 207 -13.12 -11.58 19.33
CA LEU A 207 -14.20 -10.88 20.04
C LEU A 207 -14.49 -11.57 21.37
N CYS A 208 -14.43 -10.82 22.46
CA CYS A 208 -14.81 -11.29 23.80
C CYS A 208 -15.98 -10.46 24.37
N ALA A 209 -16.84 -11.12 25.16
CA ALA A 209 -17.98 -10.50 25.81
C ALA A 209 -18.33 -11.15 27.16
N ASP A 210 -18.64 -10.30 28.14
CA ASP A 210 -19.18 -10.70 29.44
C ASP A 210 -20.21 -9.66 29.92
N GLY A 211 -21.49 -10.02 30.01
CA GLY A 211 -22.57 -9.06 30.32
C GLY A 211 -22.62 -7.91 29.30
N ASP A 212 -22.33 -6.68 29.74
CA ASP A 212 -22.21 -5.47 28.90
C ASP A 212 -20.76 -5.16 28.47
N HIS A 213 -19.78 -5.89 29.01
CA HIS A 213 -18.36 -5.71 28.67
C HIS A 213 -18.06 -6.33 27.31
N ARG A 214 -17.40 -5.58 26.43
CA ARG A 214 -16.95 -6.03 25.10
C ARG A 214 -15.50 -5.61 24.87
N SER A 215 -14.78 -6.43 24.12
CA SER A 215 -13.46 -6.14 23.58
C SER A 215 -13.26 -6.84 22.24
N SER A 216 -12.62 -6.17 21.29
CA SER A 216 -12.26 -6.72 19.98
C SER A 216 -10.81 -6.41 19.70
N ILE A 217 -9.98 -7.44 19.52
CA ILE A 217 -8.54 -7.26 19.26
C ILE A 217 -8.15 -8.03 18.01
N GLY A 218 -7.49 -7.32 17.09
CA GLY A 218 -6.89 -7.89 15.90
C GLY A 218 -5.36 -7.86 15.94
N LYS A 219 -4.73 -8.80 15.24
CA LYS A 219 -3.30 -8.71 14.88
C LYS A 219 -3.13 -9.24 13.47
N ARG A 220 -2.41 -8.50 12.64
CA ARG A 220 -2.09 -8.88 11.27
C ARG A 220 -0.58 -8.94 11.10
N ALA A 221 -0.13 -9.96 10.39
CA ALA A 221 1.17 -10.02 9.76
C ALA A 221 0.99 -9.97 8.23
N GLY A 222 2.00 -9.44 7.54
CA GLY A 222 2.06 -9.43 6.09
C GLY A 222 3.50 -9.54 5.63
N SER A 223 3.71 -10.14 4.47
CA SER A 223 5.03 -10.32 3.88
C SER A 223 4.94 -10.27 2.37
N THR A 224 6.03 -9.80 1.77
CA THR A 224 6.28 -9.93 0.34
C THR A 224 7.41 -10.93 0.11
N GLY A 225 7.27 -11.82 -0.89
CA GLY A 225 8.38 -12.63 -1.40
C GLY A 225 8.69 -13.93 -0.65
N ASN A 226 8.26 -14.13 0.60
CA ASN A 226 8.52 -15.38 1.34
C ASN A 226 7.43 -16.44 1.10
N PRO A 227 7.67 -17.54 0.34
CA PRO A 227 6.65 -18.56 0.08
C PRO A 227 6.26 -19.37 1.33
N GLU A 228 7.16 -19.45 2.32
CA GLU A 228 6.96 -20.19 3.58
C GLU A 228 6.23 -19.37 4.65
N PHE A 229 5.82 -18.14 4.33
CA PHE A 229 5.25 -17.17 5.29
C PHE A 229 4.16 -17.75 6.18
N LEU A 230 3.19 -18.49 5.61
CA LEU A 230 2.10 -19.07 6.40
C LEU A 230 2.58 -20.18 7.33
N ARG A 231 3.51 -21.04 6.88
CA ARG A 231 4.09 -22.12 7.70
C ARG A 231 4.97 -21.57 8.83
N ALA A 232 5.64 -20.46 8.59
CA ALA A 232 6.49 -19.79 9.56
C ALA A 232 5.73 -18.86 10.51
N TRP A 233 4.41 -18.71 10.35
CA TRP A 233 3.61 -17.85 11.22
C TRP A 233 3.52 -18.43 12.63
N ASP A 234 4.08 -17.71 13.62
CA ASP A 234 3.90 -18.03 15.04
C ASP A 234 2.49 -17.62 15.51
N TYR A 235 1.49 -18.41 15.11
CA TYR A 235 0.12 -18.23 15.51
C TYR A 235 -0.08 -18.46 17.01
N ASN A 236 0.76 -19.28 17.67
CA ASN A 236 0.66 -19.49 19.12
C ASN A 236 1.06 -18.25 19.92
N GLY A 237 2.21 -17.63 19.61
CA GLY A 237 2.62 -16.37 20.23
C GLY A 237 1.65 -15.24 19.90
N THR A 238 1.20 -15.16 18.63
CA THR A 238 0.19 -14.18 18.21
C THR A 238 -1.14 -14.36 18.97
N ALA A 239 -1.58 -15.61 19.20
CA ALA A 239 -2.79 -15.91 19.97
C ALA A 239 -2.66 -15.51 21.45
N GLU A 240 -1.47 -15.62 22.04
CA GLU A 240 -1.21 -15.21 23.42
C GLU A 240 -1.39 -13.71 23.58
N GLU A 241 -0.71 -12.92 22.74
CA GLU A 241 -0.80 -11.48 22.78
C GLU A 241 -2.24 -11.00 22.56
N VAL A 242 -2.93 -11.55 21.55
CA VAL A 242 -4.32 -11.15 21.23
C VAL A 242 -5.27 -11.52 22.37
N ALA A 243 -5.13 -12.72 22.96
CA ALA A 243 -5.95 -13.14 24.09
C ALA A 243 -5.70 -12.29 25.35
N GLU A 244 -4.44 -11.98 25.65
CA GLU A 244 -4.06 -11.14 26.78
C GLU A 244 -4.62 -9.72 26.62
N SER A 245 -4.41 -9.10 25.46
CA SER A 245 -4.94 -7.77 25.16
C SER A 245 -6.47 -7.76 25.24
N ALA A 246 -7.15 -8.78 24.68
CA ALA A 246 -8.61 -8.85 24.72
C ALA A 246 -9.12 -8.99 26.17
N GLY A 247 -8.51 -9.87 26.97
CA GLY A 247 -8.87 -10.04 28.38
C GLY A 247 -8.69 -8.76 29.20
N LYS A 248 -7.59 -8.03 29.00
CA LYS A 248 -7.35 -6.74 29.65
C LYS A 248 -8.35 -5.67 29.22
N MET A 249 -8.63 -5.57 27.92
CA MET A 249 -9.55 -4.57 27.37
C MET A 249 -11.02 -4.87 27.67
N LEU A 250 -11.39 -6.12 27.95
CA LEU A 250 -12.76 -6.49 28.29
C LEU A 250 -13.27 -5.68 29.49
N TYR A 251 -12.45 -5.59 30.54
CA TYR A 251 -12.78 -4.90 31.79
C TYR A 251 -12.05 -3.56 31.98
N ALA A 252 -11.31 -3.08 30.97
CA ALA A 252 -10.66 -1.78 31.05
C ALA A 252 -11.67 -0.64 31.21
N ASP A 253 -11.29 0.38 31.97
CA ASP A 253 -12.06 1.60 32.12
C ASP A 253 -12.05 2.41 30.83
N TYR A 254 -13.12 3.18 30.59
CA TYR A 254 -13.10 4.13 29.48
C TYR A 254 -12.13 5.26 29.79
N VAL A 255 -11.41 5.70 28.76
CA VAL A 255 -10.62 6.93 28.88
C VAL A 255 -11.57 8.12 29.07
N GLU A 256 -11.21 9.05 29.94
CA GLU A 256 -11.90 10.33 30.06
C GLU A 256 -11.57 11.20 28.84
N SER A 257 -12.57 11.92 28.32
CA SER A 257 -12.32 12.86 27.21
C SER A 257 -11.40 13.99 27.67
N GLY A 258 -10.37 14.27 26.90
CA GLY A 258 -9.41 15.30 27.28
C GLY A 258 -8.27 15.47 26.28
N THR A 259 -7.28 16.24 26.70
CA THR A 259 -6.03 16.41 25.96
C THR A 259 -4.90 15.85 26.79
N TYR A 260 -4.15 14.91 26.23
CA TYR A 260 -3.11 14.17 26.94
C TYR A 260 -1.81 14.17 26.13
N PRO A 261 -0.63 14.15 26.80
CA PRO A 261 0.55 13.60 26.18
C PRO A 261 0.35 12.10 25.99
N ILE A 262 0.80 11.56 24.86
CA ILE A 262 0.73 10.13 24.59
C ILE A 262 2.09 9.57 24.18
N ILE A 263 2.29 8.29 24.49
CA ILE A 263 3.31 7.47 23.84
C ILE A 263 2.58 6.54 22.89
N MET A 264 2.99 6.54 21.64
CA MET A 264 2.48 5.60 20.65
C MET A 264 3.52 4.53 20.40
N ALA A 265 3.08 3.27 20.45
CA ALA A 265 3.96 2.14 20.18
C ALA A 265 4.55 2.17 18.77
N ASN A 266 5.64 1.43 18.58
CA ASN A 266 6.28 1.23 17.30
C ASN A 266 5.36 0.49 16.28
N SER A 267 5.90 0.12 15.11
CA SER A 267 5.20 -0.71 14.13
C SER A 267 3.94 -0.04 13.57
N PHE A 268 2.75 -0.56 13.87
CA PHE A 268 1.48 -0.05 13.33
C PHE A 268 1.11 1.33 13.88
N GLY A 269 1.78 1.80 14.95
CA GLY A 269 1.71 3.21 15.35
C GLY A 269 2.01 4.18 14.21
N GLY A 270 2.80 3.75 13.21
CA GLY A 270 3.15 4.54 12.03
C GLY A 270 1.95 4.99 11.19
N VAL A 271 0.75 4.45 11.46
CA VAL A 271 -0.51 4.96 10.91
C VAL A 271 -0.70 6.45 11.15
N ILE A 272 -0.19 7.00 12.28
CA ILE A 272 -0.24 8.45 12.52
C ILE A 272 0.47 9.22 11.43
N PHE A 273 1.68 8.79 11.02
CA PHE A 273 2.42 9.45 9.96
C PHE A 273 1.77 9.21 8.60
N HIS A 274 1.35 7.98 8.32
CA HIS A 274 0.70 7.59 7.06
C HIS A 274 -0.48 8.51 6.73
N GLU A 275 -1.34 8.72 7.72
CA GLU A 275 -2.61 9.43 7.56
C GLU A 275 -2.43 10.93 7.76
N ALA A 276 -1.73 11.36 8.82
CA ALA A 276 -1.58 12.77 9.14
C ALA A 276 -0.53 13.49 8.27
N CYS A 277 0.29 12.78 7.49
CA CYS A 277 1.28 13.42 6.63
C CYS A 277 1.49 12.69 5.31
N GLY A 278 1.68 11.37 5.31
CA GLY A 278 2.05 10.57 4.14
C GLY A 278 1.15 10.82 2.93
N HIS A 279 -0.17 10.69 3.09
CA HIS A 279 -1.14 11.02 2.03
C HIS A 279 -1.07 12.49 1.57
N LEU A 280 -0.87 13.42 2.50
CA LEU A 280 -0.76 14.85 2.18
C LEU A 280 0.53 15.18 1.43
N LEU A 281 1.50 14.25 1.38
CA LEU A 281 2.72 14.36 0.59
C LEU A 281 2.64 13.65 -0.77
N GLU A 282 1.51 13.01 -1.10
CA GLU A 282 1.23 12.49 -2.45
C GLU A 282 0.90 13.63 -3.42
N THR A 283 1.54 13.69 -4.59
CA THR A 283 1.30 14.77 -5.59
C THR A 283 -0.14 14.86 -6.06
N THR A 284 -0.92 13.78 -5.95
CA THR A 284 -2.37 13.79 -6.18
C THR A 284 -3.08 14.84 -5.30
N GLN A 285 -2.62 15.07 -4.06
CA GLN A 285 -3.19 16.09 -3.19
C GLN A 285 -2.73 17.51 -3.54
N ILE A 286 -1.53 17.65 -4.10
CA ILE A 286 -1.02 18.95 -4.59
C ILE A 286 -1.81 19.36 -5.84
N GLU A 287 -2.01 18.44 -6.78
CA GLU A 287 -2.81 18.65 -7.98
C GLU A 287 -4.23 19.13 -7.64
N ARG A 288 -4.85 18.48 -6.64
CA ARG A 288 -6.19 18.81 -6.16
C ARG A 288 -6.24 20.04 -5.25
N LYS A 289 -5.08 20.60 -4.89
CA LYS A 289 -4.94 21.75 -3.98
C LYS A 289 -5.59 21.50 -2.61
N THR A 290 -5.54 20.25 -2.14
CA THR A 290 -6.10 19.81 -0.85
C THR A 290 -5.03 19.75 0.23
N THR A 291 -3.78 19.45 -0.14
CA THR A 291 -2.71 19.38 0.85
C THR A 291 -2.29 20.74 1.36
N PRO A 292 -2.09 20.89 2.69
CA PRO A 292 -1.53 22.10 3.26
C PRO A 292 -0.03 22.29 3.01
N PHE A 293 0.65 21.27 2.47
CA PHE A 293 2.11 21.25 2.35
C PHE A 293 2.62 21.66 0.96
N ALA A 294 1.73 21.96 0.00
CA ALA A 294 2.07 22.19 -1.41
C ALA A 294 3.28 23.12 -1.61
N ASP A 295 3.32 24.25 -0.89
CA ASP A 295 4.37 25.26 -1.02
C ASP A 295 5.42 25.20 0.12
N LYS A 296 5.47 24.09 0.88
CA LYS A 296 6.29 23.96 2.09
C LYS A 296 7.62 23.24 1.88
N LYS A 297 8.01 22.94 0.64
CA LYS A 297 9.28 22.26 0.36
C LYS A 297 10.46 23.14 0.82
N GLY A 298 11.28 22.60 1.71
CA GLY A 298 12.39 23.31 2.36
C GLY A 298 12.00 24.03 3.65
N GLU A 299 10.72 24.01 4.06
CA GLU A 299 10.24 24.60 5.30
C GLU A 299 10.03 23.56 6.40
N LYS A 300 10.01 24.03 7.66
CA LYS A 300 9.68 23.20 8.82
C LYS A 300 8.19 22.90 8.86
N ILE A 301 7.84 21.61 8.81
CA ILE A 301 6.47 21.11 8.89
C ILE A 301 6.24 20.18 10.08
N ALA A 302 7.32 19.73 10.73
CA ALA A 302 7.27 18.82 11.87
C ALA A 302 8.33 19.20 12.92
N ASN A 303 8.30 18.52 14.06
CA ASN A 303 9.32 18.63 15.08
C ASN A 303 10.69 18.20 14.54
N GLU A 304 11.78 18.75 15.09
CA GLU A 304 13.13 18.43 14.66
C GLU A 304 13.56 16.98 14.97
N SER A 305 12.89 16.33 15.92
CA SER A 305 13.04 14.90 16.21
C SER A 305 12.51 13.99 15.11
N LEU A 306 11.78 14.52 14.12
CA LEU A 306 11.11 13.72 13.09
C LEU A 306 11.86 13.74 11.77
N THR A 307 12.36 12.56 11.39
CA THR A 307 12.80 12.25 10.03
C THR A 307 11.93 11.11 9.50
N ALA A 308 11.46 11.22 8.25
CA ALA A 308 10.54 10.25 7.67
C ALA A 308 10.88 9.90 6.22
N TRP A 309 10.62 8.65 5.86
CA TRP A 309 10.94 8.07 4.57
C TRP A 309 9.70 7.44 3.95
N ASP A 310 9.65 7.42 2.62
CA ASP A 310 8.87 6.46 1.85
C ASP A 310 9.80 5.71 0.91
N GLU A 311 9.76 4.38 0.95
CA GLU A 311 10.61 3.55 0.11
C GLU A 311 9.95 2.24 -0.31
N GLY A 312 10.44 1.63 -1.39
CA GLY A 312 9.99 0.31 -1.83
C GLY A 312 11.01 -0.80 -1.64
N LEU A 313 12.06 -0.62 -0.81
CA LEU A 313 13.25 -1.48 -0.82
C LEU A 313 13.43 -2.33 0.45
N SER A 314 12.58 -2.17 1.48
CA SER A 314 12.72 -2.91 2.73
C SER A 314 12.45 -4.40 2.53
N ASP A 315 13.42 -5.26 2.84
CA ASP A 315 13.31 -6.69 2.57
C ASP A 315 12.05 -7.32 3.18
N ASN A 316 11.32 -8.05 2.33
CA ASN A 316 10.09 -8.78 2.66
C ASN A 316 8.95 -7.96 3.30
N ALA A 317 9.07 -6.63 3.40
CA ALA A 317 8.00 -5.78 3.90
C ALA A 317 6.79 -5.77 2.95
N PHE A 318 5.61 -5.55 3.50
CA PHE A 318 4.34 -5.73 2.79
C PHE A 318 4.12 -4.71 1.65
N GLY A 319 4.73 -3.52 1.73
CA GLY A 319 4.66 -2.49 0.69
C GLY A 319 5.83 -2.51 -0.31
N THR A 320 6.75 -3.47 -0.19
CA THR A 320 7.96 -3.58 -1.01
C THR A 320 7.63 -3.96 -2.45
N ILE A 321 8.28 -3.29 -3.40
CA ILE A 321 8.10 -3.48 -4.84
C ILE A 321 9.44 -3.30 -5.55
N ASP A 322 9.68 -3.99 -6.66
CA ASP A 322 10.90 -3.79 -7.45
C ASP A 322 10.77 -2.66 -8.47
N MET A 323 9.56 -2.50 -8.99
CA MET A 323 9.16 -1.36 -9.81
C MET A 323 7.74 -0.95 -9.47
N ASP A 324 7.45 0.33 -9.69
CA ASP A 324 6.09 0.84 -9.62
C ASP A 324 5.24 0.43 -10.84
N ASP A 325 3.97 0.80 -10.82
CA ASP A 325 3.02 0.48 -11.89
C ASP A 325 3.19 1.35 -13.14
N GLU A 326 4.23 2.17 -13.21
CA GLU A 326 4.64 2.95 -14.38
C GLU A 326 6.00 2.49 -14.92
N GLY A 327 6.51 1.35 -14.42
CA GLY A 327 7.74 0.70 -14.86
C GLY A 327 9.03 1.35 -14.35
N MET A 328 8.94 2.24 -13.34
CA MET A 328 10.08 2.89 -12.72
C MET A 328 10.59 2.06 -11.52
N PRO A 329 11.92 1.82 -11.40
CA PRO A 329 12.47 1.13 -10.24
C PRO A 329 12.08 1.82 -8.93
N ALA A 330 11.82 1.04 -7.89
CA ALA A 330 11.57 1.58 -6.56
C ALA A 330 12.76 2.39 -6.05
N GLN A 331 12.45 3.42 -5.25
CA GLN A 331 13.45 4.33 -4.70
C GLN A 331 13.23 4.51 -3.20
N ARG A 332 14.25 5.06 -2.53
CA ARG A 332 14.14 5.57 -1.17
C ARG A 332 14.01 7.10 -1.22
N THR A 333 12.85 7.60 -0.86
CA THR A 333 12.51 9.03 -0.89
C THR A 333 12.53 9.60 0.53
N LEU A 334 13.46 10.52 0.79
CA LEU A 334 13.46 11.31 2.02
C LEU A 334 12.29 12.31 1.96
N LEU A 335 11.29 12.10 2.80
CA LEU A 335 10.12 12.98 2.87
C LEU A 335 10.38 14.14 3.81
N ILE A 336 10.80 13.85 5.04
CA ILE A 336 11.09 14.84 6.07
C ILE A 336 12.46 14.55 6.66
N GLU A 337 13.28 15.58 6.83
CA GLU A 337 14.57 15.50 7.50
C GLU A 337 14.60 16.52 8.64
N ASN A 338 14.67 16.02 9.88
CA ASN A 338 14.70 16.83 11.10
C ASN A 338 13.63 17.94 11.10
N GLY A 339 12.39 17.55 10.79
CA GLY A 339 11.24 18.45 10.74
C GLY A 339 11.07 19.23 9.43
N ILE A 340 12.05 19.21 8.53
CA ILE A 340 12.03 19.96 7.26
C ILE A 340 11.49 19.10 6.12
N LEU A 341 10.49 19.58 5.39
CA LEU A 341 9.95 18.89 4.21
C LEU A 341 10.99 18.90 3.07
N LYS A 342 11.37 17.73 2.59
CA LYS A 342 12.39 17.56 1.53
C LYS A 342 11.75 17.21 0.20
N ASN A 343 10.84 16.24 0.15
CA ASN A 343 10.25 15.75 -1.10
C ASN A 343 8.80 15.32 -0.94
N PHE A 344 8.13 15.22 -2.09
CA PHE A 344 6.80 14.65 -2.26
C PHE A 344 6.89 13.30 -2.95
N ILE A 345 5.84 12.50 -2.81
CA ILE A 345 5.66 11.21 -3.49
C ILE A 345 4.98 11.50 -4.82
N ALA A 346 5.64 11.18 -5.94
CA ALA A 346 5.21 11.57 -7.27
C ALA A 346 5.16 10.40 -8.26
N ASP A 347 4.01 10.29 -8.94
CA ASP A 347 3.79 9.50 -10.15
C ASP A 347 4.03 10.36 -11.41
N ARG A 348 3.81 9.80 -12.60
CA ARG A 348 3.99 10.54 -13.87
C ARG A 348 3.04 11.71 -14.01
N ALA A 349 1.76 11.52 -13.74
CA ALA A 349 0.77 12.61 -13.85
C ALA A 349 1.06 13.72 -12.83
N GLY A 350 1.30 13.34 -11.57
CA GLY A 350 1.73 14.27 -10.54
C GLY A 350 3.00 15.02 -10.91
N SER A 351 3.98 14.34 -11.50
CA SER A 351 5.22 14.98 -11.96
C SER A 351 4.98 16.03 -13.04
N GLN A 352 4.14 15.72 -14.05
CA GLN A 352 3.79 16.67 -15.11
C GLN A 352 2.98 17.87 -14.62
N LEU A 353 2.11 17.67 -13.62
CA LEU A 353 1.20 18.69 -13.13
C LEU A 353 1.81 19.60 -12.07
N THR A 354 2.68 19.04 -11.22
CA THR A 354 3.25 19.74 -10.05
C THR A 354 4.72 20.12 -10.25
N GLY A 355 5.41 19.51 -11.21
CA GLY A 355 6.84 19.71 -11.44
C GLY A 355 7.75 18.94 -10.47
N HIS A 356 7.21 18.17 -9.52
CA HIS A 356 8.02 17.31 -8.66
C HIS A 356 8.53 16.08 -9.43
N PRO A 357 9.80 15.66 -9.23
CA PRO A 357 10.35 14.50 -9.93
C PRO A 357 9.67 13.21 -9.47
N ARG A 358 9.46 12.25 -10.39
CA ARG A 358 8.91 10.92 -10.06
C ARG A 358 9.78 10.20 -9.03
N THR A 359 9.15 9.38 -8.19
CA THR A 359 9.81 8.71 -7.06
C THR A 359 9.70 7.18 -7.07
N GLY A 360 9.31 6.58 -8.20
CA GLY A 360 9.05 5.13 -8.30
C GLY A 360 7.88 4.69 -7.42
N SER A 361 6.82 5.50 -7.40
CA SER A 361 5.68 5.40 -6.50
C SER A 361 4.34 5.59 -7.21
N GLY A 362 4.31 5.51 -8.55
CA GLY A 362 3.06 5.46 -9.29
C GLY A 362 2.43 4.09 -9.11
N ARG A 363 1.39 3.97 -8.28
CA ARG A 363 0.78 2.66 -7.95
C ARG A 363 -0.72 2.59 -8.22
N ARG A 364 -1.19 1.40 -8.56
CA ARG A 364 -2.61 1.05 -8.81
C ARG A 364 -2.98 -0.28 -8.17
N GLN A 365 -4.26 -0.46 -7.87
CA GLN A 365 -4.78 -1.72 -7.33
C GLN A 365 -4.69 -2.87 -8.33
N ASN A 366 -5.11 -2.63 -9.57
CA ASN A 366 -5.14 -3.61 -10.66
C ASN A 366 -5.30 -2.88 -12.02
N TYR A 367 -5.38 -3.63 -13.11
CA TYR A 367 -5.49 -3.11 -14.48
C TYR A 367 -6.71 -2.21 -14.72
N ALA A 368 -7.73 -2.23 -13.85
CA ALA A 368 -8.90 -1.38 -13.99
C ALA A 368 -8.73 0.04 -13.42
N TYR A 369 -7.61 0.33 -12.74
CA TYR A 369 -7.32 1.63 -12.13
C TYR A 369 -6.10 2.29 -12.76
N ALA A 370 -6.15 3.61 -12.97
CA ALA A 370 -4.97 4.38 -13.33
C ALA A 370 -3.98 4.43 -12.14
N ALA A 371 -2.68 4.46 -12.44
CA ALA A 371 -1.69 4.76 -11.41
C ALA A 371 -1.86 6.18 -10.87
N ALA A 372 -1.61 6.34 -9.58
CA ALA A 372 -1.51 7.61 -8.90
C ALA A 372 -0.28 7.60 -7.99
N SER A 373 0.15 8.76 -7.51
CA SER A 373 1.19 8.87 -6.47
C SER A 373 0.75 8.16 -5.20
N ARG A 374 1.44 7.08 -4.79
CA ARG A 374 1.07 6.25 -3.64
C ARG A 374 2.26 5.84 -2.79
N MET A 375 2.05 5.82 -1.48
CA MET A 375 2.98 5.26 -0.49
C MET A 375 3.35 3.78 -0.74
N ARG A 376 4.49 3.36 -0.20
CA ARG A 376 5.05 2.00 -0.25
C ARG A 376 5.33 1.50 1.17
N ASN A 377 6.57 1.59 1.64
CA ASN A 377 6.97 1.44 3.04
C ASN A 377 7.26 2.84 3.59
N THR A 378 6.30 3.38 4.33
CA THR A 378 6.35 4.75 4.84
C THR A 378 6.54 4.73 6.34
N TYR A 379 7.61 5.34 6.84
CA TYR A 379 7.94 5.27 8.26
C TYR A 379 8.67 6.50 8.80
N ILE A 380 8.47 6.76 10.10
CA ILE A 380 9.34 7.63 10.89
C ILE A 380 10.63 6.86 11.21
N ALA A 381 11.79 7.47 10.97
CA ALA A 381 13.09 6.88 11.26
C ALA A 381 13.33 6.76 12.77
N PRO A 382 14.24 5.85 13.21
CA PRO A 382 14.71 5.83 14.59
C PRO A 382 15.26 7.20 15.00
N GLY A 383 14.95 7.64 16.22
CA GLY A 383 15.56 8.80 16.85
C GLY A 383 16.66 8.40 17.85
N ASP A 384 16.95 9.31 18.78
CA ASP A 384 18.09 9.17 19.70
C ASP A 384 17.72 8.65 21.11
N TYR A 385 16.44 8.54 21.41
CA TYR A 385 15.95 8.20 22.74
C TYR A 385 15.81 6.68 22.95
N GLU A 386 15.92 6.20 24.19
CA GLU A 386 15.45 4.88 24.58
C GLU A 386 13.94 4.92 24.86
N VAL A 387 13.25 3.78 24.79
CA VAL A 387 11.81 3.71 25.07
C VAL A 387 11.49 4.21 26.48
N GLU A 388 12.34 3.87 27.44
CA GLU A 388 12.22 4.27 28.85
C GLU A 388 12.30 5.79 29.02
N ASP A 389 13.06 6.51 28.19
CA ASP A 389 13.16 7.98 28.24
C ASP A 389 11.82 8.63 27.89
N LEU A 390 11.08 8.06 26.93
CA LEU A 390 9.76 8.55 26.55
C LEU A 390 8.80 8.41 27.73
N PHE A 391 8.76 7.23 28.36
CA PHE A 391 7.92 7.00 29.55
C PHE A 391 8.30 7.91 30.70
N ALA A 392 9.58 7.99 31.05
CA ALA A 392 10.08 8.84 32.13
C ALA A 392 9.74 10.34 31.95
N SER A 393 9.50 10.79 30.71
CA SER A 393 9.15 12.17 30.39
C SER A 393 7.67 12.55 30.60
N ILE A 394 6.82 11.61 31.05
CA ILE A 394 5.37 11.81 31.22
C ILE A 394 4.94 11.55 32.67
N ASP A 395 4.48 12.60 33.35
CA ASP A 395 3.89 12.49 34.69
C ASP A 395 2.48 11.89 34.65
N LYS A 396 1.64 12.33 33.71
CA LYS A 396 0.32 11.76 33.46
C LYS A 396 -0.01 11.80 31.97
N GLY A 397 -0.28 10.64 31.38
CA GLY A 397 -0.56 10.52 29.94
C GLY A 397 -1.12 9.16 29.56
N ILE A 398 -1.12 8.84 28.27
CA ILE A 398 -1.66 7.57 27.77
C ILE A 398 -0.62 6.86 26.92
N TYR A 399 -0.42 5.57 27.17
CA TYR A 399 0.33 4.69 26.30
C TYR A 399 -0.63 3.99 25.33
N CYS A 400 -0.55 4.35 24.06
CA CYS A 400 -1.27 3.72 22.96
C CYS A 400 -0.44 2.52 22.46
N LYS A 401 -0.61 1.36 23.10
CA LYS A 401 0.15 0.14 22.78
C LYS A 401 -0.27 -0.48 21.45
N ARG A 402 -1.55 -0.41 21.10
CA ARG A 402 -2.07 -0.93 19.82
C ARG A 402 -3.02 0.05 19.18
N MET A 403 -2.65 0.51 18.00
CA MET A 403 -3.51 1.33 17.15
C MET A 403 -4.45 0.44 16.35
N GLY A 404 -5.72 0.85 16.27
CA GLY A 404 -6.69 0.30 15.34
C GLY A 404 -6.63 1.04 13.99
N GLY A 405 -7.69 0.90 13.19
CA GLY A 405 -7.84 1.68 11.96
C GLY A 405 -8.13 3.16 12.23
N GLY A 406 -8.07 3.96 11.16
CA GLY A 406 -8.52 5.35 11.19
C GLY A 406 -8.73 5.92 9.80
N SER A 407 -8.97 7.22 9.75
CA SER A 407 -9.16 7.96 8.51
C SER A 407 -8.68 9.40 8.63
N VAL A 408 -8.31 9.98 7.49
CA VAL A 408 -7.98 11.40 7.34
C VAL A 408 -8.93 12.07 6.35
N GLY A 409 -9.41 13.25 6.72
CA GLY A 409 -10.18 14.14 5.85
C GLY A 409 -9.29 14.85 4.83
N ALA A 410 -9.89 15.42 3.79
CA ALA A 410 -9.16 16.12 2.72
C ALA A 410 -8.31 17.31 3.23
N THR A 411 -8.72 17.90 4.35
CA THR A 411 -8.10 19.05 5.01
C THR A 411 -7.09 18.68 6.10
N GLY A 412 -6.89 17.37 6.35
CA GLY A 412 -5.89 16.88 7.29
C GLY A 412 -6.39 16.63 8.71
N GLU A 413 -7.70 16.75 9.00
CA GLU A 413 -8.25 16.21 10.25
C GLU A 413 -8.25 14.69 10.21
N PHE A 414 -7.75 14.05 11.26
CA PHE A 414 -7.71 12.60 11.36
C PHE A 414 -8.40 12.10 12.62
N ASN A 415 -8.81 10.84 12.57
CA ASN A 415 -9.21 10.08 13.74
C ASN A 415 -8.60 8.67 13.70
N PHE A 416 -8.06 8.21 14.84
CA PHE A 416 -7.54 6.84 14.99
C PHE A 416 -8.17 6.18 16.21
N GLY A 417 -8.64 4.94 16.06
CA GLY A 417 -8.98 4.11 17.20
C GLY A 417 -7.73 3.60 17.90
N VAL A 418 -7.76 3.49 19.22
CA VAL A 418 -6.75 2.76 20.01
C VAL A 418 -7.39 1.48 20.54
N ASP A 419 -6.92 0.34 20.07
CA ASP A 419 -7.44 -0.98 20.43
C ASP A 419 -6.95 -1.44 21.81
N GLU A 420 -5.74 -1.01 22.21
CA GLU A 420 -5.15 -1.31 23.51
C GLU A 420 -4.39 -0.08 24.04
N ALA A 421 -4.86 0.48 25.15
CA ALA A 421 -4.25 1.63 25.80
C ALA A 421 -4.03 1.42 27.30
N TYR A 422 -3.13 2.22 27.88
CA TYR A 422 -2.88 2.24 29.32
C TYR A 422 -2.63 3.66 29.81
N LEU A 423 -2.95 3.93 31.07
CA LEU A 423 -2.57 5.15 31.75
C LEU A 423 -1.06 5.14 32.06
N ILE A 424 -0.41 6.29 31.89
CA ILE A 424 0.96 6.55 32.35
C ILE A 424 0.86 7.45 33.58
N GLU A 425 1.48 7.03 34.69
CA GLU A 425 1.58 7.82 35.92
C GLU A 425 3.02 7.80 36.44
N ASN A 426 3.64 8.97 36.61
CA ASN A 426 5.03 9.15 37.03
C ASN A 426 6.00 8.28 36.21
N GLY A 427 5.81 8.32 34.88
CA GLY A 427 6.57 7.56 33.91
C GLY A 427 6.41 6.04 33.94
N LYS A 428 5.32 5.52 34.53
CA LYS A 428 5.03 4.09 34.59
C LYS A 428 3.66 3.77 34.00
N VAL A 429 3.58 2.66 33.28
CA VAL A 429 2.31 2.09 32.80
C VAL A 429 1.53 1.54 33.99
N THR A 430 0.29 1.99 34.20
CA THR A 430 -0.54 1.60 35.35
C THR A 430 -1.81 0.85 34.94
N LYS A 431 -2.90 1.56 34.65
CA LYS A 431 -4.23 0.97 34.42
C LYS A 431 -4.53 0.79 32.93
N PRO A 432 -5.18 -0.31 32.51
CA PRO A 432 -5.66 -0.45 31.14
C PRO A 432 -6.81 0.54 30.88
N LEU A 433 -6.83 1.10 29.66
CA LEU A 433 -7.84 2.04 29.18
C LEU A 433 -8.41 1.56 27.84
N LYS A 434 -9.69 1.80 27.60
CA LYS A 434 -10.34 1.50 26.32
C LYS A 434 -11.20 2.64 25.78
N GLY A 435 -11.60 2.50 24.52
CA GLY A 435 -12.51 3.43 23.85
C GLY A 435 -11.86 4.78 23.52
N ALA A 436 -10.53 4.83 23.45
CA ALA A 436 -9.81 6.03 23.07
C ALA A 436 -9.84 6.22 21.55
N ILE A 437 -10.27 7.41 21.12
CA ILE A 437 -10.17 7.88 19.75
C ILE A 437 -9.24 9.09 19.73
N LEU A 438 -8.10 8.97 19.05
CA LEU A 438 -7.17 10.06 18.87
C LEU A 438 -7.68 10.99 17.78
N ILE A 439 -7.78 12.29 18.06
CA ILE A 439 -8.28 13.30 17.13
C ILE A 439 -7.26 14.43 17.03
N GLY A 440 -7.00 14.90 15.81
CA GLY A 440 -6.13 16.05 15.59
C GLY A 440 -6.10 16.51 14.14
N GLU A 441 -5.30 17.55 13.89
CA GLU A 441 -4.98 18.05 12.55
C GLU A 441 -3.52 17.72 12.20
N ALA A 442 -3.30 17.28 10.98
CA ALA A 442 -2.01 16.99 10.35
C ALA A 442 -0.90 18.00 10.66
N LYS A 443 -1.16 19.29 10.40
CA LYS A 443 -0.15 20.35 10.57
C LYS A 443 0.31 20.49 12.02
N GLU A 444 -0.61 20.32 12.96
CA GLU A 444 -0.30 20.50 14.36
C GLU A 444 0.41 19.27 14.92
N ILE A 445 -0.10 18.08 14.59
CA ILE A 445 0.35 16.86 15.27
C ILE A 445 1.81 16.54 14.96
N MET A 446 2.26 16.81 13.73
CA MET A 446 3.64 16.58 13.32
C MET A 446 4.63 17.44 14.11
N ASN A 447 4.23 18.64 14.55
CA ASN A 447 5.05 19.51 15.40
C ASN A 447 5.07 19.06 16.87
N LYS A 448 4.08 18.27 17.29
CA LYS A 448 3.93 17.74 18.65
C LYS A 448 4.62 16.39 18.86
N ILE A 449 5.15 15.75 17.81
CA ILE A 449 5.97 14.53 17.94
C ILE A 449 7.37 14.92 18.41
N SER A 450 7.57 15.02 19.72
CA SER A 450 8.77 15.62 20.31
C SER A 450 9.92 14.64 20.56
N MET A 451 9.62 13.33 20.66
CA MET A 451 10.63 12.30 20.90
C MET A 451 10.35 11.08 20.02
N CYS A 452 11.41 10.53 19.43
CA CYS A 452 11.40 9.27 18.69
C CYS A 452 12.45 8.35 19.31
N SER A 453 12.08 7.12 19.68
CA SER A 453 13.02 6.15 20.22
C SER A 453 13.80 5.43 19.10
N LYS A 454 14.67 4.50 19.48
CA LYS A 454 15.50 3.71 18.55
C LYS A 454 14.81 2.48 17.97
N ASP A 455 13.71 2.04 18.53
CA ASP A 455 13.11 0.72 18.28
C ASP A 455 12.12 0.72 17.10
N LEU A 456 12.60 1.06 15.90
CA LEU A 456 11.78 1.04 14.69
C LEU A 456 11.13 -0.33 14.46
N GLY A 457 9.80 -0.32 14.38
CA GLY A 457 9.01 -1.44 13.91
C GLY A 457 8.26 -1.09 12.62
N LEU A 458 8.00 -2.11 11.81
CA LEU A 458 7.20 -2.02 10.58
C LEU A 458 5.98 -2.91 10.69
N ALA A 459 4.87 -2.52 10.06
CA ALA A 459 3.63 -3.28 10.05
C ALA A 459 2.90 -3.23 8.70
N ALA A 460 2.28 -4.34 8.35
CA ALA A 460 1.49 -4.49 7.13
C ALA A 460 0.19 -3.68 7.20
N GLY A 461 -0.07 -2.87 6.17
CA GLY A 461 -1.25 -2.03 6.04
C GLY A 461 -1.86 -2.08 4.64
N PHE A 462 -3.08 -1.57 4.54
CA PHE A 462 -3.79 -1.40 3.26
C PHE A 462 -4.16 0.06 3.17
N CYS A 463 -3.86 0.65 2.02
CA CYS A 463 -4.07 2.06 1.79
C CYS A 463 -5.07 2.20 0.65
N GLY A 464 -6.19 2.87 0.88
CA GLY A 464 -7.20 3.15 -0.14
C GLY A 464 -7.06 4.58 -0.67
N SER A 465 -7.07 4.75 -2.00
CA SER A 465 -7.10 6.08 -2.63
C SER A 465 -7.75 5.98 -4.03
N ILE A 466 -7.55 6.99 -4.86
CA ILE A 466 -8.15 7.11 -6.19
C ILE A 466 -7.70 6.00 -7.15
N SER A 467 -6.53 5.41 -6.90
CA SER A 467 -5.99 4.27 -7.66
C SER A 467 -6.37 2.92 -7.06
N GLY A 468 -7.37 2.89 -6.17
CA GLY A 468 -7.84 1.71 -5.45
C GLY A 468 -7.05 1.43 -4.16
N SER A 469 -7.21 0.21 -3.64
CA SER A 469 -6.51 -0.31 -2.47
C SER A 469 -5.17 -0.91 -2.86
N VAL A 470 -4.08 -0.49 -2.23
CA VAL A 470 -2.74 -1.05 -2.44
C VAL A 470 -2.14 -1.52 -1.12
N TYR A 471 -1.26 -2.52 -1.19
CA TYR A 471 -0.51 -3.02 -0.04
C TYR A 471 0.59 -2.04 0.33
N VAL A 472 0.64 -1.64 1.60
CA VAL A 472 1.62 -0.68 2.13
C VAL A 472 2.23 -1.21 3.42
N THR A 473 3.38 -0.69 3.79
CA THR A 473 3.93 -0.85 5.15
C THR A 473 3.93 0.50 5.83
N VAL A 474 3.38 0.53 7.03
CA VAL A 474 3.53 1.66 7.94
C VAL A 474 4.63 1.34 8.95
N GLY A 475 5.27 2.35 9.51
CA GLY A 475 6.29 2.11 10.51
C GLY A 475 6.66 3.33 11.33
N GLN A 476 7.16 3.09 12.53
CA GLN A 476 7.79 4.08 13.39
C GLN A 476 8.50 3.36 14.54
N PRO A 477 9.45 4.01 15.23
CA PRO A 477 9.81 3.66 16.61
C PRO A 477 8.68 4.04 17.58
N HIS A 478 8.84 3.78 18.89
CA HIS A 478 7.97 4.49 19.85
C HIS A 478 8.16 5.99 19.68
N ILE A 479 7.05 6.73 19.75
CA ILE A 479 7.07 8.19 19.69
C ILE A 479 6.31 8.79 20.86
N LYS A 480 6.76 9.95 21.31
CA LYS A 480 5.99 10.81 22.20
C LYS A 480 5.30 11.89 21.38
N VAL A 481 4.00 12.04 21.60
CA VAL A 481 3.24 13.20 21.18
C VAL A 481 2.94 14.04 22.42
N ASP A 482 3.39 15.28 22.46
CA ASP A 482 3.27 16.14 23.64
C ASP A 482 1.82 16.43 24.04
N SER A 483 0.92 16.47 23.06
CA SER A 483 -0.48 16.81 23.29
C SER A 483 -1.35 16.37 22.10
N ILE A 484 -2.37 15.56 22.37
CA ILE A 484 -3.39 15.19 21.40
C ILE A 484 -4.75 15.08 22.10
N THR A 485 -5.82 15.40 21.37
CA THR A 485 -7.18 15.20 21.87
C THR A 485 -7.52 13.72 21.84
N VAL A 486 -7.99 13.21 22.97
CA VAL A 486 -8.46 11.85 23.14
C VAL A 486 -9.95 11.89 23.43
N GLY A 487 -10.74 11.42 22.48
CA GLY A 487 -12.16 11.17 22.65
C GLY A 487 -12.37 9.95 23.52
N GLY A 488 -13.10 10.15 24.62
CA GLY A 488 -13.39 9.17 25.65
C GLY A 488 -14.87 9.14 26.01
N ARG A 489 -15.23 8.48 27.13
CA ARG A 489 -16.61 8.46 27.65
C ARG A 489 -16.71 9.04 29.04
#